data_AF-A0A935P4L7-F1
#
_entry.id   AF-A0A935P4L7-F1
#
_cell.length_a   1.000
_cell.length_b   1.000
_cell.length_c   1.000
_cell.angle_alpha   90.00
_cell.angle_beta   90.00
_cell.angle_gamma   90.00
#
_symmetry.space_group_name_H-M   'P 1'
#
loop_
_entity.id
_entity.type
_entity.pdbx_description
1 polymer ?
#
loop_
_entity_poly.entity_id
_entity_poly.type
_entity_poly.pdbx_seq_one_letter_code
_entity_poly.pdbx_strand_id
1 'polypeptide(L)'
;MTERVSQRIPYTVQVEFRTASSFLIAYSLNVSRGGLFLELDQEVPIGAAVTLEFVVPGIGNTAAEGVVTWRRGRGSADGPAGIGIEFQEVSEALGETIDQLVTAFSGLSIVLMTGERPDRTLARSIKSIMSTAQVVQATDAQLAAKLLADDIDLVVVDIDGDVEGGLATVQAAKSMSPPLPVVALASRPLRDAAKLAGADEVVANPAPFTELQLSLVRALGKPIMVR
;
A
#
# COMPACT_ATOMS: atom_id res chain seq x y z
N MET A 1 -22.58 -27.45 33.57
CA MET A 1 -23.56 -27.02 32.55
C MET A 1 -23.55 -25.52 32.51
N THR A 2 -22.87 -24.93 31.52
CA THR A 2 -23.15 -23.60 30.96
C THR A 2 -22.24 -23.46 29.75
N GLU A 3 -22.67 -24.07 28.64
CA GLU A 3 -22.23 -23.67 27.31
C GLU A 3 -22.57 -22.20 27.13
N ARG A 4 -21.57 -21.36 26.89
CA ARG A 4 -21.77 -20.16 26.10
C ARG A 4 -21.47 -20.54 24.67
N VAL A 5 -22.47 -21.07 23.97
CA VAL A 5 -22.50 -21.11 22.51
C VAL A 5 -22.58 -19.66 22.06
N SER A 6 -21.44 -18.97 21.94
CA SER A 6 -21.40 -17.76 21.13
C SER A 6 -21.72 -18.22 19.73
N GLN A 7 -22.82 -17.74 19.14
CA GLN A 7 -23.04 -17.80 17.70
C GLN A 7 -21.74 -17.32 17.04
N ARG A 8 -20.95 -18.27 16.52
CA ARG A 8 -19.78 -17.97 15.71
C ARG A 8 -20.35 -17.48 14.38
N ILE A 9 -20.74 -16.22 14.31
CA ILE A 9 -20.93 -15.57 13.02
C ILE A 9 -19.52 -15.52 12.43
N PRO A 10 -19.21 -16.30 11.37
CA PRO A 10 -17.90 -16.21 10.76
C PRO A 10 -17.74 -14.79 10.22
N TYR A 11 -16.67 -14.12 10.65
CA TYR A 11 -16.33 -12.81 10.12
C TYR A 11 -15.55 -13.02 8.84
N THR A 12 -16.18 -12.77 7.69
CA THR A 12 -15.45 -12.70 6.43
C THR A 12 -14.92 -11.29 6.27
N VAL A 13 -13.62 -11.13 6.06
CA VAL A 13 -12.99 -9.87 5.70
C VAL A 13 -12.39 -10.03 4.31
N GLN A 14 -12.94 -9.30 3.34
CA GLN A 14 -12.42 -9.26 2.00
C GLN A 14 -11.39 -8.13 1.88
N VAL A 15 -10.23 -8.47 1.32
CA VAL A 15 -9.11 -7.58 1.11
C VAL A 15 -8.78 -7.54 -0.37
N GLU A 16 -8.95 -6.39 -1.01
CA GLU A 16 -8.68 -6.22 -2.43
C GLU A 16 -7.38 -5.45 -2.66
N PHE A 17 -6.53 -6.00 -3.53
CA PHE A 17 -5.27 -5.38 -3.92
C PHE A 17 -5.35 -4.85 -5.34
N ARG A 18 -4.58 -3.79 -5.61
CA ARG A 18 -4.51 -3.17 -6.95
C ARG A 18 -3.80 -4.05 -7.97
N THR A 19 -2.65 -4.60 -7.58
CA THR A 19 -1.79 -5.39 -8.45
C THR A 19 -1.28 -6.59 -7.68
N ALA A 20 -0.82 -7.59 -8.43
CA ALA A 20 -0.02 -8.70 -7.93
C ALA A 20 1.18 -8.23 -7.08
N SER A 21 1.87 -7.18 -7.54
CA SER A 21 3.00 -6.57 -6.84
C SER A 21 2.60 -5.97 -5.49
N SER A 22 1.47 -5.25 -5.42
CA SER A 22 0.94 -4.72 -4.16
C SER A 22 0.65 -5.81 -3.14
N PHE A 23 0.05 -6.93 -3.57
CA PHE A 23 -0.17 -8.08 -2.70
C PHE A 23 1.14 -8.68 -2.20
N LEU A 24 2.12 -8.90 -3.10
CA LEU A 24 3.42 -9.48 -2.73
C LEU A 24 4.17 -8.59 -1.72
N ILE A 25 4.10 -7.26 -1.89
CA ILE A 25 4.67 -6.30 -0.95
C ILE A 25 3.92 -6.36 0.38
N ALA A 26 2.59 -6.28 0.37
CA ALA A 26 1.79 -6.36 1.59
C ALA A 26 2.06 -7.65 2.37
N TYR A 27 2.18 -8.78 1.65
CA TYR A 27 2.58 -10.06 2.20
C TYR A 27 3.98 -9.97 2.83
N SER A 28 4.98 -9.46 2.10
CA SER A 28 6.34 -9.33 2.65
C SER A 28 6.46 -8.41 3.88
N LEU A 29 5.55 -7.45 4.05
CA LEU A 29 5.63 -6.45 5.13
C LEU A 29 4.82 -6.82 6.36
N ASN A 30 3.60 -7.30 6.12
CA ASN A 30 2.61 -7.51 7.15
C ASN A 30 2.41 -8.99 7.44
N VAL A 31 2.88 -9.91 6.59
CA VAL A 31 2.82 -11.34 6.87
C VAL A 31 4.12 -11.80 7.50
N SER A 32 4.13 -11.84 8.83
CA SER A 32 4.98 -12.81 9.50
C SER A 32 4.41 -14.21 9.22
N ARG A 33 5.22 -15.26 9.32
CA ARG A 33 4.79 -16.66 9.09
C ARG A 33 3.50 -17.09 9.85
N GLY A 34 3.06 -16.30 10.84
CA GLY A 34 1.87 -16.57 11.65
C GLY A 34 0.75 -15.51 11.61
N GLY A 35 0.78 -14.44 10.80
CA GLY A 35 -0.34 -13.48 10.82
C GLY A 35 -0.10 -12.12 10.14
N LEU A 36 -1.16 -11.30 10.07
CA LEU A 36 -1.17 -9.97 9.45
C LEU A 36 -2.00 -8.92 10.21
N PHE A 37 -1.70 -7.64 9.97
CA PHE A 37 -2.51 -6.51 10.44
C PHE A 37 -3.36 -5.92 9.31
N LEU A 38 -4.65 -5.71 9.55
CA LEU A 38 -5.55 -5.01 8.63
C LEU A 38 -6.01 -3.69 9.23
N GLU A 39 -5.85 -2.61 8.47
CA GLU A 39 -6.58 -1.37 8.70
C GLU A 39 -8.07 -1.64 8.48
N LEU A 40 -8.85 -1.53 9.57
CA LEU A 40 -10.28 -1.83 9.56
C LEU A 40 -10.96 -0.97 10.61
N ASP A 41 -11.98 -0.25 10.19
CA ASP A 41 -12.80 0.61 11.07
C ASP A 41 -13.87 -0.18 11.85
N GLN A 42 -14.25 -1.35 11.34
CA GLN A 42 -15.24 -2.21 11.97
C GLN A 42 -14.68 -2.88 13.23
N GLU A 43 -15.48 -2.91 14.30
CA GLU A 43 -15.11 -3.60 15.52
C GLU A 43 -15.27 -5.12 15.35
N VAL A 44 -14.15 -5.81 15.15
CA VAL A 44 -14.09 -7.28 15.23
C VAL A 44 -13.59 -7.69 16.64
N PRO A 45 -14.31 -8.59 17.35
CA PRO A 45 -13.91 -9.05 18.68
C PRO A 45 -12.53 -9.74 18.69
N ILE A 46 -11.74 -9.52 19.75
CA ILE A 46 -10.54 -10.33 19.99
C ILE A 46 -11.00 -11.78 20.26
N GLY A 47 -10.32 -12.75 19.65
CA GLY A 47 -10.68 -14.16 19.67
C GLY A 47 -11.72 -14.57 18.62
N ALA A 48 -12.23 -13.64 17.80
CA ALA A 48 -13.11 -13.97 16.69
C ALA A 48 -12.35 -14.76 15.62
N ALA A 49 -12.96 -15.84 15.13
CA ALA A 49 -12.52 -16.53 13.93
C ALA A 49 -12.87 -15.68 12.71
N VAL A 50 -11.89 -15.47 11.84
CA VAL A 50 -12.00 -14.65 10.63
C VAL A 50 -11.56 -15.45 9.40
N THR A 51 -12.36 -15.39 8.34
CA THR A 51 -11.96 -15.85 7.02
C THR A 51 -11.50 -14.63 6.23
N LEU A 52 -10.25 -14.63 5.79
CA LEU A 52 -9.65 -13.58 4.99
C LEU A 52 -9.75 -13.95 3.52
N GLU A 53 -10.50 -13.19 2.72
CA GLU A 53 -10.62 -13.37 1.28
C GLU A 53 -9.78 -12.33 0.54
N PHE A 54 -8.67 -12.75 -0.06
CA PHE A 54 -7.81 -11.90 -0.84
C PHE A 54 -8.23 -11.91 -2.32
N VAL A 55 -8.55 -10.74 -2.85
CA VAL A 55 -8.78 -10.53 -4.28
C VAL A 55 -7.50 -9.98 -4.90
N VAL A 56 -6.83 -10.79 -5.71
CA VAL A 56 -5.54 -10.45 -6.33
C VAL A 56 -5.70 -10.39 -7.85
N PRO A 57 -5.56 -9.20 -8.47
CA PRO A 57 -5.66 -9.05 -9.91
C PRO A 57 -4.68 -9.93 -10.68
N GLY A 58 -5.17 -10.57 -11.74
CA GLY A 58 -4.39 -11.49 -12.57
C GLY A 58 -4.21 -12.91 -12.01
N ILE A 59 -4.54 -13.15 -10.74
CA ILE A 59 -4.47 -14.47 -10.09
C ILE A 59 -5.86 -15.02 -9.73
N GLY A 60 -6.72 -14.18 -9.15
CA GLY A 60 -8.05 -14.56 -8.67
C GLY A 60 -8.21 -14.40 -7.16
N ASN A 61 -9.12 -15.18 -6.58
CA ASN A 61 -9.41 -15.11 -5.14
C ASN A 61 -8.66 -16.23 -4.41
N THR A 62 -8.01 -15.90 -3.31
CA THR A 62 -7.42 -16.86 -2.36
C THR A 62 -7.86 -16.55 -0.95
N ALA A 63 -7.82 -17.52 -0.04
CA ALA A 63 -8.32 -17.33 1.32
C ALA A 63 -7.40 -17.93 2.39
N ALA A 64 -7.46 -17.33 3.58
CA ALA A 64 -6.79 -17.81 4.77
C ALA A 64 -7.71 -17.73 6.00
N GLU A 65 -7.57 -18.70 6.90
CA GLU A 65 -8.28 -18.73 8.17
C GLU A 65 -7.41 -18.14 9.28
N GLY A 66 -8.01 -17.33 10.16
CA GLY A 66 -7.28 -16.69 11.24
C GLY A 66 -8.13 -16.37 12.47
N VAL A 67 -7.46 -15.82 13.48
CA VAL A 67 -8.07 -15.36 14.73
C VAL A 67 -7.57 -13.95 15.05
N VAL A 68 -8.48 -13.07 15.44
CA VAL A 68 -8.10 -11.73 15.91
C VAL A 68 -7.39 -11.83 17.25
N THR A 69 -6.12 -11.42 17.32
CA THR A 69 -5.29 -11.50 18.55
C THR A 69 -5.19 -10.16 19.28
N TRP A 70 -5.29 -9.05 18.57
CA TRP A 70 -5.30 -7.71 19.15
C TRP A 70 -6.01 -6.71 18.24
N ARG A 71 -6.35 -5.54 18.79
CA ARG A 71 -6.95 -4.43 18.03
C ARG A 71 -6.20 -3.13 18.29
N ARG A 72 -6.16 -2.25 17.29
CA ARG A 72 -5.81 -0.84 17.46
C ARG A 72 -7.07 0.01 17.35
N GLY A 73 -7.32 0.84 18.35
CA GLY A 73 -8.43 1.79 18.34
C GLY A 73 -8.16 3.02 17.49
N ARG A 74 -9.23 3.73 17.12
CA ARG A 74 -9.14 5.04 16.44
C ARG A 74 -8.40 6.05 17.30
N GLY A 75 -7.56 6.87 16.66
CA GLY A 75 -6.79 7.92 17.34
C GLY A 75 -5.58 7.42 18.15
N SER A 76 -5.21 6.14 18.00
CA SER A 76 -3.97 5.63 18.61
C SER A 76 -2.74 6.35 18.06
N ALA A 77 -1.77 6.65 18.95
CA ALA A 77 -0.48 7.18 18.55
C ALA A 77 0.35 6.16 17.73
N ASP A 78 0.02 4.87 17.82
CA ASP A 78 0.73 3.79 17.15
C ASP A 78 0.25 3.53 15.72
N GLY A 79 -0.69 4.34 15.21
CA GLY A 79 -1.15 4.30 13.82
C GLY A 79 -2.66 4.08 13.65
N PRO A 80 -3.11 3.73 12.43
CA PRO A 80 -4.52 3.61 12.08
C PRO A 80 -5.21 2.48 12.85
N ALA A 81 -6.53 2.64 13.02
CA ALA A 81 -7.38 1.62 13.61
C ALA A 81 -7.36 0.34 12.78
N GLY A 82 -7.47 -0.81 13.44
CA GLY A 82 -7.41 -2.08 12.76
C GLY A 82 -7.30 -3.27 13.70
N ILE A 83 -7.08 -4.43 13.09
CA ILE A 83 -7.02 -5.72 13.79
C ILE A 83 -5.75 -6.47 13.42
N GLY A 84 -5.12 -7.08 14.42
CA GLY A 84 -4.08 -8.08 14.23
C GLY A 84 -4.70 -9.46 14.17
N ILE A 85 -4.39 -10.21 13.12
CA ILE A 85 -4.93 -11.54 12.84
C ILE A 85 -3.77 -12.52 12.84
N GLU A 86 -3.88 -13.57 13.64
CA GLU A 86 -2.97 -14.72 13.60
C GLU A 86 -3.58 -15.79 12.68
N PHE A 87 -2.80 -16.28 11.71
CA PHE A 87 -3.21 -17.38 10.84
C PHE A 87 -3.19 -18.69 11.63
N GLN A 88 -4.25 -19.49 11.51
CA GLN A 88 -4.27 -20.81 12.15
C GLN A 88 -3.44 -21.82 11.37
N GLU A 89 -3.63 -21.85 10.04
CA GLU A 89 -2.79 -22.57 9.09
C GLU A 89 -2.70 -21.69 7.84
N VAL A 90 -1.49 -21.54 7.29
CA VAL A 90 -1.34 -20.97 5.94
C VAL A 90 -1.93 -21.99 4.97
N SER A 91 -3.01 -21.63 4.28
CA SER A 91 -3.64 -22.54 3.32
C SER A 91 -2.64 -22.87 2.20
N GLU A 92 -2.63 -24.13 1.75
CA GLU A 92 -1.80 -24.57 0.63
C GLU A 92 -2.05 -23.69 -0.61
N ALA A 93 -3.32 -23.31 -0.83
CA ALA A 93 -3.73 -22.38 -1.89
C ALA A 93 -3.11 -20.98 -1.79
N LEU A 94 -2.96 -20.42 -0.58
CA LEU A 94 -2.27 -19.15 -0.38
C LEU A 94 -0.77 -19.30 -0.68
N GLY A 95 -0.15 -20.41 -0.24
CA GLY A 95 1.24 -20.73 -0.56
C GLY A 95 1.50 -20.81 -2.06
N GLU A 96 0.69 -21.58 -2.80
CA GLU A 96 0.78 -21.70 -4.26
C GLU A 96 0.58 -20.36 -4.96
N THR A 97 -0.36 -19.53 -4.47
CA THR A 97 -0.59 -18.17 -4.99
C THR A 97 0.66 -17.31 -4.84
N ILE A 98 1.32 -17.35 -3.67
CA ILE A 98 2.55 -16.60 -3.41
C ILE A 98 3.68 -17.09 -4.32
N ASP A 99 3.85 -18.40 -4.48
CA ASP A 99 4.90 -18.96 -5.34
C ASP A 99 4.71 -18.55 -6.81
N GLN A 100 3.46 -18.55 -7.30
CA GLN A 100 3.12 -18.04 -8.63
C GLN A 100 3.46 -16.56 -8.78
N LEU A 101 3.11 -15.74 -7.78
CA LEU A 101 3.37 -14.30 -7.77
C LEU A 101 4.87 -13.99 -7.75
N VAL A 102 5.65 -14.69 -6.92
CA VAL A 102 7.11 -14.56 -6.86
C VAL A 102 7.74 -14.92 -8.21
N THR A 103 7.24 -15.97 -8.86
CA THR A 103 7.73 -16.41 -10.18
C THR A 103 7.41 -15.40 -11.29
N ALA A 104 6.25 -14.75 -11.23
CA ALA A 104 5.80 -13.79 -12.24
C ALA A 104 6.33 -12.36 -12.01
N PHE A 105 6.91 -12.06 -10.84
CA PHE A 105 7.32 -10.71 -10.47
C PHE A 105 8.48 -10.20 -11.33
N SER A 106 8.26 -9.11 -12.07
CA SER A 106 9.23 -8.51 -12.99
C SER A 106 9.82 -7.18 -12.48
N GLY A 107 9.46 -6.77 -11.27
CA GLY A 107 9.82 -5.48 -10.68
C GLY A 107 8.63 -4.53 -10.56
N LEU A 108 8.88 -3.38 -9.95
CA LEU A 108 7.86 -2.33 -9.76
C LEU A 108 7.97 -1.27 -10.85
N SER A 109 6.86 -0.74 -11.32
CA SER A 109 6.85 0.44 -12.19
C SER A 109 6.54 1.69 -11.37
N ILE A 110 7.49 2.63 -11.31
CA ILE A 110 7.38 3.85 -10.50
C ILE A 110 7.54 5.08 -11.39
N VAL A 111 6.56 5.97 -11.36
CA VAL A 111 6.67 7.31 -11.93
C VAL A 111 7.23 8.27 -10.87
N LEU A 112 8.30 8.98 -11.20
CA LEU A 112 8.90 10.00 -10.35
C LEU A 112 8.76 11.38 -11.00
N MET A 113 7.94 12.26 -10.44
CA MET A 113 7.80 13.64 -10.90
C MET A 113 8.63 14.57 -10.00
N THR A 114 9.60 15.31 -10.57
CA THR A 114 10.56 16.16 -9.81
C THR A 114 10.59 17.63 -10.23
N GLY A 115 9.61 18.08 -11.01
CA GLY A 115 9.63 19.40 -11.66
C GLY A 115 10.62 19.45 -12.83
N GLU A 116 10.99 20.66 -13.27
CA GLU A 116 11.68 20.91 -14.55
C GLU A 116 13.02 20.15 -14.74
N ARG A 117 13.64 19.67 -13.65
CA ARG A 117 14.91 18.94 -13.69
C ARG A 117 14.77 17.54 -13.10
N PRO A 118 15.34 16.51 -13.75
CA PRO A 118 15.40 15.16 -13.19
C PRO A 118 16.22 15.10 -11.89
N ASP A 119 15.65 14.58 -10.80
CA ASP A 119 16.38 14.29 -9.57
C ASP A 119 16.99 12.87 -9.60
N ARG A 120 18.24 12.80 -10.06
CA ARG A 120 19.02 11.55 -10.10
C ARG A 120 19.36 11.00 -8.71
N THR A 121 19.37 11.83 -7.67
CA THR A 121 19.68 11.40 -6.30
C THR A 121 18.48 10.67 -5.74
N LEU A 122 17.29 11.27 -5.83
CA LEU A 122 16.04 10.65 -5.40
C LEU A 122 15.76 9.37 -6.18
N ALA A 123 15.90 9.39 -7.51
CA ALA A 123 15.75 8.19 -8.33
C ALA A 123 16.69 7.05 -7.90
N ARG A 124 17.95 7.39 -7.54
CA ARG A 124 18.92 6.41 -7.03
C ARG A 124 18.56 5.90 -5.64
N SER A 125 18.05 6.76 -4.75
CA SER A 125 17.57 6.35 -3.42
C SER A 125 16.40 5.37 -3.53
N ILE A 126 15.42 5.66 -4.39
CA ILE A 126 14.29 4.74 -4.66
C ILE A 126 14.81 3.39 -5.19
N LYS A 127 15.71 3.41 -6.19
CA LYS A 127 16.38 2.21 -6.71
C LYS A 127 17.17 1.45 -5.65
N SER A 128 17.77 2.14 -4.69
CA SER A 128 18.51 1.49 -3.59
C SER A 128 17.57 0.80 -2.60
N ILE A 129 16.35 1.31 -2.43
CA ILE A 129 15.32 0.72 -1.58
C ILE A 129 14.62 -0.44 -2.30
N MET A 130 14.34 -0.26 -3.60
CA MET A 130 13.60 -1.20 -4.45
C MET A 130 14.44 -1.49 -5.71
N SER A 131 15.38 -2.44 -5.58
CA SER A 131 16.39 -2.71 -6.62
C SER A 131 15.82 -3.08 -7.98
N THR A 132 14.68 -3.80 -7.99
CA THR A 132 13.98 -4.23 -9.20
C THR A 132 13.04 -3.17 -9.78
N ALA A 133 12.80 -2.05 -9.08
CA ALA A 133 11.86 -1.03 -9.55
C ALA A 133 12.39 -0.33 -10.80
N GLN A 134 11.60 -0.24 -11.86
CA GLN A 134 11.82 0.65 -12.98
C GLN A 134 11.30 2.04 -12.61
N VAL A 135 12.18 3.03 -12.56
CA VAL A 135 11.82 4.41 -12.21
C VAL A 135 11.85 5.26 -13.47
N VAL A 136 10.68 5.72 -13.91
CA VAL A 136 10.53 6.63 -15.05
C VAL A 136 10.32 8.04 -14.51
N GLN A 137 11.14 8.99 -14.95
CA GLN A 137 11.08 10.36 -14.47
C GLN A 137 10.21 11.23 -15.40
N ALA A 138 9.33 12.02 -14.78
CA ALA A 138 8.55 13.07 -15.44
C ALA A 138 9.06 14.43 -14.99
N THR A 139 9.31 15.33 -15.95
CA THR A 139 9.81 16.69 -15.68
C THR A 139 8.69 17.73 -15.55
N ASP A 140 7.45 17.33 -15.77
CA ASP A 140 6.26 18.16 -15.65
C ASP A 140 5.01 17.29 -15.48
N ALA A 141 3.90 17.92 -15.09
CA ALA A 141 2.63 17.23 -14.89
C ALA A 141 2.03 16.62 -16.17
N GLN A 142 2.33 17.20 -17.35
CA GLN A 142 1.78 16.71 -18.61
C GLN A 142 2.43 15.38 -19.01
N LEU A 143 3.74 15.27 -18.86
CA LEU A 143 4.49 14.03 -19.06
C LEU A 143 4.12 13.01 -17.97
N ALA A 144 4.00 13.44 -16.71
CA ALA A 144 3.54 12.56 -15.64
C ALA A 144 2.18 11.93 -16.00
N ALA A 145 1.19 12.74 -16.36
CA ALA A 145 -0.13 12.27 -16.76
C ALA A 145 -0.12 11.27 -17.93
N LYS A 146 0.79 11.43 -18.91
CA LYS A 146 0.96 10.46 -20.00
C LYS A 146 1.49 9.12 -19.49
N LEU A 147 2.46 9.14 -18.57
CA LEU A 147 3.04 7.93 -17.99
C LEU A 147 2.07 7.18 -17.07
N LEU A 148 1.12 7.89 -16.44
CA LEU A 148 0.10 7.26 -15.60
C LEU A 148 -0.86 6.35 -16.39
N ALA A 149 -0.89 6.44 -17.72
CA ALA A 149 -1.71 5.57 -18.57
C ALA A 149 -1.13 4.16 -18.73
N ASP A 150 0.12 3.94 -18.31
CA ASP A 150 0.77 2.63 -18.32
C ASP A 150 0.49 1.86 -17.01
N ASP A 151 0.90 0.59 -16.95
CA ASP A 151 0.83 -0.21 -15.70
C ASP A 151 1.84 0.33 -14.68
N ILE A 152 1.37 1.24 -13.82
CA ILE A 152 2.14 1.90 -12.76
C ILE A 152 1.75 1.33 -11.39
N ASP A 153 2.75 0.99 -10.57
CA ASP A 153 2.54 0.54 -9.18
C ASP A 153 2.53 1.70 -8.18
N LEU A 154 3.32 2.75 -8.44
CA LEU A 154 3.48 3.89 -7.52
C LEU A 154 3.84 5.18 -8.25
N VAL A 155 3.35 6.29 -7.71
CA VAL A 155 3.79 7.63 -8.10
C VAL A 155 4.54 8.28 -6.93
N VAL A 156 5.72 8.81 -7.20
CA VAL A 156 6.49 9.63 -6.26
C VAL A 156 6.53 11.05 -6.82
N VAL A 157 6.20 12.04 -6.00
CA VAL A 157 6.09 13.44 -6.45
C VAL A 157 6.90 14.34 -5.53
N ASP A 158 7.86 15.08 -6.07
CA ASP A 158 8.43 16.25 -5.41
C ASP A 158 7.49 17.45 -5.64
N ILE A 159 6.86 17.90 -4.57
CA ILE A 159 5.93 19.04 -4.60
C ILE A 159 6.70 20.37 -4.55
N ASP A 160 7.88 20.42 -3.96
CA ASP A 160 8.66 21.65 -3.82
C ASP A 160 9.25 22.10 -5.17
N GLY A 161 9.61 21.16 -6.04
CA GLY A 161 10.18 21.44 -7.36
C GLY A 161 9.21 22.10 -8.33
N ASP A 162 7.93 21.74 -8.26
CA ASP A 162 6.82 22.33 -9.03
C ASP A 162 5.52 22.12 -8.24
N VAL A 163 5.07 23.14 -7.51
CA VAL A 163 3.91 23.01 -6.61
C VAL A 163 2.63 22.73 -7.39
N GLU A 164 2.38 23.47 -8.47
CA GLU A 164 1.16 23.33 -9.26
C GLU A 164 1.14 21.99 -9.99
N GLY A 165 2.23 21.67 -10.70
CA GLY A 165 2.34 20.40 -11.41
C GLY A 165 2.39 19.19 -10.47
N GLY A 166 3.00 19.36 -9.29
CA GLY A 166 3.04 18.35 -8.23
C GLY A 166 1.65 17.97 -7.75
N LEU A 167 0.88 18.97 -7.31
CA LEU A 167 -0.50 18.74 -6.85
C LEU A 167 -1.40 18.22 -7.97
N ALA A 168 -1.24 18.70 -9.21
CA ALA A 168 -1.97 18.19 -10.37
C ALA A 168 -1.64 16.71 -10.64
N THR A 169 -0.38 16.31 -10.49
CA THR A 169 0.07 14.91 -10.66
C THR A 169 -0.53 14.00 -9.60
N VAL A 170 -0.57 14.44 -8.33
CA VAL A 170 -1.24 13.71 -7.25
C VAL A 170 -2.71 13.47 -7.61
N GLN A 171 -3.43 14.52 -8.01
CA GLN A 171 -4.86 14.43 -8.35
C GLN A 171 -5.11 13.54 -9.58
N ALA A 172 -4.25 13.61 -10.60
CA ALA A 172 -4.33 12.75 -11.78
C ALA A 172 -4.16 11.27 -11.41
N ALA A 173 -3.15 10.95 -10.58
CA ALA A 173 -2.93 9.60 -10.08
C ALA A 173 -4.12 9.07 -9.28
N LYS A 174 -4.73 9.93 -8.45
CA LYS A 174 -5.94 9.60 -7.68
C LYS A 174 -7.22 9.47 -8.51
N SER A 175 -7.23 10.02 -9.73
CA SER A 175 -8.37 9.91 -10.64
C SER A 175 -8.33 8.65 -11.51
N MET A 176 -7.23 7.88 -11.46
CA MET A 176 -7.13 6.58 -12.14
C MET A 176 -8.11 5.57 -11.53
N SER A 177 -8.47 4.55 -12.31
CA SER A 177 -9.34 3.46 -11.84
C SER A 177 -8.63 2.12 -12.03
N PRO A 178 -8.13 1.48 -10.96
CA PRO A 178 -8.13 1.96 -9.56
C PRO A 178 -7.18 3.14 -9.30
N PRO A 179 -7.37 3.94 -8.21
CA PRO A 179 -6.64 5.19 -7.97
C PRO A 179 -5.20 4.98 -7.48
N LEU A 180 -4.16 5.33 -8.24
CA LEU A 180 -2.75 4.95 -7.97
C LEU A 180 -2.23 5.46 -6.62
N PRO A 181 -1.38 4.72 -5.88
CA PRO A 181 -0.78 5.21 -4.65
C PRO A 181 0.26 6.29 -4.95
N VAL A 182 0.39 7.25 -4.05
CA VAL A 182 1.20 8.45 -4.20
C VAL A 182 1.98 8.74 -2.92
N VAL A 183 3.31 8.86 -3.05
CA VAL A 183 4.19 9.39 -2.00
C VAL A 183 4.63 10.79 -2.42
N ALA A 184 4.25 11.80 -1.63
CA ALA A 184 4.64 13.18 -1.88
C ALA A 184 5.84 13.58 -1.00
N LEU A 185 6.90 14.12 -1.59
CA LEU A 185 7.96 14.81 -0.88
C LEU A 185 7.57 16.30 -0.81
N ALA A 186 7.47 16.82 0.41
CA ALA A 186 7.04 18.18 0.65
C ALA A 186 7.75 18.83 1.86
N SER A 187 8.22 20.07 1.69
CA SER A 187 8.55 20.94 2.82
C SER A 187 7.31 21.19 3.70
N ARG A 188 7.54 21.55 4.97
CA ARG A 188 6.46 21.69 5.98
C ARG A 188 5.24 22.51 5.49
N PRO A 189 5.39 23.67 4.82
CA PRO A 189 4.24 24.45 4.37
C PRO A 189 3.35 23.76 3.33
N LEU A 190 3.89 22.80 2.58
CA LEU A 190 3.22 22.14 1.47
C LEU A 190 2.60 20.78 1.84
N ARG A 191 2.90 20.25 3.04
CA ARG A 191 2.44 18.92 3.45
C ARG A 191 0.93 18.80 3.52
N ASP A 192 0.25 19.83 4.01
CA ASP A 192 -1.21 19.82 4.13
C ASP A 192 -1.86 19.91 2.74
N ALA A 193 -1.29 20.68 1.81
CA ALA A 193 -1.73 20.73 0.42
C ALA A 193 -1.56 19.36 -0.26
N ALA A 194 -0.43 18.68 -0.06
CA ALA A 194 -0.19 17.34 -0.62
C ALA A 194 -1.21 16.30 -0.10
N LYS A 195 -1.52 16.33 1.21
CA LYS A 195 -2.56 15.48 1.81
C LYS A 195 -3.95 15.79 1.25
N LEU A 196 -4.31 17.07 1.15
CA LEU A 196 -5.60 17.51 0.61
C LEU A 196 -5.75 17.13 -0.88
N ALA A 197 -4.66 17.09 -1.63
CA ALA A 197 -4.65 16.60 -3.01
C ALA A 197 -4.82 15.07 -3.12
N GLY A 198 -4.66 14.33 -2.02
CA GLY A 198 -4.89 12.90 -1.93
C GLY A 198 -3.62 12.04 -1.87
N ALA A 199 -2.46 12.60 -1.53
CA ALA A 199 -1.26 11.79 -1.30
C ALA A 199 -1.48 10.79 -0.14
N ASP A 200 -1.10 9.53 -0.32
CA ASP A 200 -1.28 8.50 0.71
C ASP A 200 -0.22 8.63 1.80
N GLU A 201 1.00 9.00 1.41
CA GLU A 201 2.12 9.26 2.31
C GLU A 201 2.77 10.61 1.96
N VAL A 202 3.18 11.35 2.99
CA VAL A 202 3.89 12.62 2.83
C VAL A 202 5.18 12.60 3.62
N VAL A 203 6.29 12.75 2.90
CA VAL A 203 7.66 12.65 3.40
C VAL A 203 8.30 14.04 3.42
N ALA A 204 9.24 14.27 4.33
CA ALA A 204 10.07 15.47 4.29
C ALA A 204 10.81 15.64 2.95
N ASN A 205 11.07 16.88 2.54
CA ASN A 205 11.96 17.19 1.43
C ASN A 205 13.15 18.05 1.94
N PRO A 206 14.41 17.58 1.83
CA PRO A 206 14.84 16.28 1.32
C PRO A 206 14.41 15.12 2.24
N ALA A 207 14.13 13.97 1.64
CA ALA A 207 13.64 12.79 2.35
C ALA A 207 14.78 12.01 3.05
N PRO A 208 14.72 11.80 4.38
CA PRO A 208 15.58 10.83 5.04
C PRO A 208 15.36 9.43 4.47
N PHE A 209 16.43 8.66 4.29
CA PHE A 209 16.37 7.33 3.65
C PHE A 209 15.35 6.40 4.30
N THR A 210 15.36 6.28 5.62
CA THR A 210 14.43 5.41 6.37
C THR A 210 12.98 5.88 6.26
N GLU A 211 12.74 7.20 6.26
CA GLU A 211 11.40 7.76 6.12
C GLU A 211 10.84 7.50 4.72
N LEU A 212 11.67 7.69 3.68
CA LEU A 212 11.34 7.35 2.31
C LEU A 212 11.05 5.85 2.17
N GLN A 213 11.93 4.99 2.69
CA GLN A 213 11.77 3.55 2.65
C GLN A 213 10.42 3.12 3.25
N LEU A 214 10.12 3.57 4.47
CA LEU A 214 8.87 3.22 5.15
C LEU A 214 7.63 3.71 4.38
N SER A 215 7.70 4.91 3.80
CA SER A 215 6.57 5.51 3.08
C SER A 215 6.29 4.82 1.75
N LEU A 216 7.32 4.53 0.95
CA LEU A 216 7.16 3.78 -0.31
C LEU A 216 6.52 2.40 -0.04
N VAL A 217 7.02 1.73 0.99
CA VAL A 217 6.60 0.42 1.45
C VAL A 217 5.12 0.42 1.89
N ARG A 218 4.71 1.39 2.72
CA ARG A 218 3.32 1.53 3.17
C ARG A 218 2.37 1.84 2.02
N ALA A 219 2.73 2.79 1.16
CA ALA A 219 1.90 3.19 0.02
C ALA A 219 1.64 2.01 -0.94
N LEU A 220 2.65 1.19 -1.22
CA LEU A 220 2.54 0.02 -2.11
C LEU A 220 1.78 -1.16 -1.48
N GLY A 221 1.92 -1.37 -0.17
CA GLY A 221 1.31 -2.49 0.54
C GLY A 221 -0.13 -2.25 0.99
N LYS A 222 -0.69 -1.05 0.78
CA LYS A 222 -2.05 -0.71 1.23
C LYS A 222 -3.10 -1.34 0.30
N PRO A 223 -4.06 -2.12 0.83
CA PRO A 223 -5.18 -2.61 0.03
C PRO A 223 -6.06 -1.46 -0.43
N ILE A 224 -6.71 -1.61 -1.59
CA ILE A 224 -7.63 -0.60 -2.13
C ILE A 224 -9.01 -0.69 -1.47
N MET A 225 -9.35 -1.84 -0.91
CA MET A 225 -10.58 -2.05 -0.16
C MET A 225 -10.40 -3.13 0.91
N VAL A 226 -11.00 -2.90 2.07
CA VAL A 226 -11.16 -3.87 3.16
C VAL A 226 -12.63 -3.82 3.59
N ARG A 227 -13.37 -4.92 3.51
CA ARG A 227 -14.80 -4.98 3.87
C ARG A 227 -15.21 -6.27 4.54
#